data_AF-A0A8S0R5D6-F1
#
_entry.id   AF-A0A8S0R5D6-F1
#
_cell.length_a   1.000
_cell.length_b   1.000
_cell.length_c   1.000
_cell.angle_alpha   90.00
_cell.angle_beta   90.00
_cell.angle_gamma   90.00
#
_symmetry.space_group_name_H-M   'P 1'
#
loop_
_entity.id
_entity.type
_entity.pdbx_description
1 polymer ?
#
loop_
_entity_poly.entity_id
_entity_poly.type
_entity_poly.pdbx_seq_one_letter_code
_entity_poly.pdbx_strand_id
1 'polypeptide(L)'
;MLGNSGMDVLQESGWEELRKEARKIEGDLDFKLSSYGKLGARFTQGGYVDAGSPTSGSSRSWKSMEIEIQSLLEKLVDVNDAMSRCAASVAPTTSVTQKLARHRDILHEFTQEFRRIKGNMNSMREHAELLSSVRDDISEYKASGSMSSGTQLLRERAAIHGSISHIDDVIGQAQATRAVLGSQRALFGDVQGKVKLLGDKFPVIRGLIGNFPSRFLLIIFFIQVTS
;
A
#
# COMPACT_ATOMS: atom_id res chain seq x y z
N MET A 1 -9.02 22.22 46.38
CA MET A 1 -8.24 21.82 45.19
C MET A 1 -7.99 20.30 45.14
N LEU A 2 -8.99 19.46 45.45
CA LEU A 2 -8.85 17.98 45.49
C LEU A 2 -9.84 17.26 44.56
N GLY A 3 -10.16 17.87 43.42
CA GLY A 3 -11.15 17.35 42.47
C GLY A 3 -10.60 16.75 41.17
N ASN A 4 -9.30 16.91 40.86
CA ASN A 4 -8.79 16.59 39.51
C ASN A 4 -8.17 15.19 39.39
N SER A 5 -7.62 14.63 40.46
CA SER A 5 -6.88 13.36 40.43
C SER A 5 -7.76 12.13 40.15
N GLY A 6 -9.04 12.14 40.52
CA GLY A 6 -9.95 11.03 40.25
C GLY A 6 -10.42 10.93 38.80
N MET A 7 -10.55 12.08 38.11
CA MET A 7 -10.92 12.13 36.69
C MET A 7 -9.78 11.63 35.80
N ASP A 8 -8.53 12.03 36.10
CA ASP A 8 -7.35 11.62 35.34
C ASP A 8 -7.12 10.10 35.40
N VAL A 9 -7.35 9.46 36.55
CA VAL A 9 -7.18 8.00 36.72
C VAL A 9 -8.25 7.19 35.98
N LEU A 10 -9.51 7.63 35.99
CA LEU A 10 -10.60 6.99 35.24
C LEU A 10 -10.42 7.14 33.73
N GLN A 11 -9.79 8.22 33.29
CA GLN A 11 -9.51 8.48 31.89
C GLN A 11 -8.29 7.69 31.39
N GLU A 12 -7.27 7.53 32.24
CA GLU A 12 -6.13 6.65 32.00
C GLU A 12 -6.55 5.18 31.92
N SER A 13 -7.50 4.73 32.75
CA SER A 13 -8.07 3.39 32.65
C SER A 13 -8.84 3.17 31.35
N GLY A 14 -9.64 4.15 30.90
CA GLY A 14 -10.36 4.06 29.62
C GLY A 14 -9.44 3.98 28.41
N TRP A 15 -8.34 4.74 28.41
CA TRP A 15 -7.31 4.67 27.37
C TRP A 15 -6.57 3.31 27.35
N GLU A 16 -6.27 2.73 28.50
CA GLU A 16 -5.65 1.40 28.58
C GLU A 16 -6.60 0.30 28.09
N GLU A 17 -7.88 0.37 28.41
CA GLU A 17 -8.90 -0.57 27.94
C GLU A 17 -9.02 -0.56 26.41
N LEU A 18 -9.13 0.63 25.80
CA LEU A 18 -9.17 0.78 24.35
C LEU A 18 -7.94 0.17 23.68
N ARG A 19 -6.73 0.34 24.26
CA ARG A 19 -5.52 -0.27 23.71
C ARG A 19 -5.50 -1.79 23.80
N LYS A 20 -6.03 -2.37 24.88
CA LYS A 20 -6.17 -3.82 25.00
C LYS A 20 -7.14 -4.35 23.95
N GLU A 21 -8.25 -3.65 23.73
CA GLU A 21 -9.22 -3.99 22.69
C GLU A 21 -8.62 -3.88 21.29
N ALA A 22 -7.90 -2.79 20.97
CA ALA A 22 -7.21 -2.64 19.70
C ALA A 22 -6.25 -3.81 19.43
N ARG A 23 -5.38 -4.16 20.39
CA ARG A 23 -4.44 -5.30 20.23
C ARG A 23 -5.15 -6.63 20.00
N LYS A 24 -6.32 -6.84 20.63
CA LYS A 24 -7.12 -8.04 20.39
C LYS A 24 -7.64 -8.07 18.95
N ILE A 25 -8.20 -6.95 18.47
CA ILE A 25 -8.69 -6.82 17.09
C ILE A 25 -7.54 -6.98 16.08
N GLU A 26 -6.38 -6.39 16.35
CA GLU A 26 -5.16 -6.52 15.54
C GLU A 26 -4.73 -8.00 15.43
N GLY A 27 -4.76 -8.75 16.52
CA GLY A 27 -4.45 -10.20 16.51
C GLY A 27 -5.47 -11.02 15.71
N ASP A 28 -6.76 -10.71 15.85
CA ASP A 28 -7.82 -11.35 15.07
C ASP A 28 -7.69 -11.03 13.56
N LEU A 29 -7.32 -9.79 13.22
CA LEU A 29 -7.05 -9.34 11.85
C LEU A 29 -5.87 -10.09 11.23
N ASP A 30 -4.74 -10.22 11.93
CA ASP A 30 -3.57 -10.95 11.45
C ASP A 30 -3.92 -12.42 11.11
N PHE A 31 -4.61 -13.10 12.03
CA PHE A 31 -5.03 -14.49 11.83
C PHE A 31 -5.99 -14.62 10.62
N LYS A 32 -6.98 -13.73 10.50
CA LYS A 32 -7.96 -13.75 9.43
C LYS A 32 -7.36 -13.39 8.08
N LEU A 33 -6.48 -12.39 8.01
CA LEU A 33 -5.78 -12.00 6.77
C LEU A 33 -4.85 -13.11 6.28
N SER A 34 -4.12 -13.76 7.19
CA SER A 34 -3.29 -14.93 6.86
C SER A 34 -4.14 -16.07 6.28
N SER A 35 -5.28 -16.37 6.90
CA SER A 35 -6.22 -17.40 6.45
C SER A 35 -6.85 -17.05 5.09
N TYR A 36 -7.26 -15.80 4.92
CA TYR A 36 -7.82 -15.26 3.68
C TYR A 36 -6.82 -15.31 2.53
N GLY A 37 -5.55 -14.95 2.78
CA GLY A 37 -4.47 -15.06 1.79
C GLY A 37 -4.18 -16.50 1.36
N LYS A 38 -4.15 -17.45 2.31
CA LYS A 38 -3.94 -18.88 2.02
C LYS A 38 -5.06 -19.47 1.17
N LEU A 39 -6.29 -19.03 1.42
CA LEU A 39 -7.45 -19.41 0.64
C LEU A 39 -7.35 -18.95 -0.82
N GLY A 40 -6.84 -17.73 -1.04
CA GLY A 40 -6.49 -17.25 -2.39
C GLY A 40 -5.46 -18.15 -3.08
N ALA A 41 -4.38 -18.52 -2.40
CA ALA A 41 -3.33 -19.38 -2.98
C ALA A 41 -3.80 -20.80 -3.37
N ARG A 42 -4.88 -21.32 -2.77
CA ARG A 42 -5.45 -22.62 -3.19
C ARG A 42 -6.08 -22.57 -4.58
N PHE A 43 -6.49 -21.38 -5.05
CA PHE A 43 -7.06 -21.21 -6.38
C PHE A 43 -5.98 -21.30 -7.48
N THR A 44 -4.74 -20.84 -7.23
CA THR A 44 -3.63 -20.99 -8.20
C THR A 44 -3.12 -22.43 -8.31
N GLN A 45 -3.11 -23.19 -7.21
CA GLN A 45 -2.63 -24.58 -7.23
C GLN A 45 -3.68 -25.58 -7.71
N GLY A 46 -4.94 -25.17 -7.85
CA GLY A 46 -6.08 -26.01 -8.27
C GLY A 46 -6.15 -26.33 -9.77
N GLY A 47 -5.03 -26.33 -10.50
CA GLY A 47 -4.98 -26.79 -11.91
C GLY A 47 -5.20 -28.29 -12.09
N TYR A 48 -5.34 -29.05 -11.00
CA TYR A 48 -5.53 -30.51 -11.01
C TYR A 48 -6.35 -30.99 -9.80
N VAL A 49 -7.56 -30.48 -9.61
CA VAL A 49 -8.55 -31.20 -8.81
C VAL A 49 -9.81 -31.43 -9.64
N ASP A 50 -9.99 -32.71 -9.89
CA ASP A 50 -11.14 -33.44 -10.38
C ASP A 50 -12.48 -32.68 -10.42
N ALA A 51 -13.17 -32.83 -11.54
CA ALA A 51 -14.43 -32.20 -11.90
C ALA A 51 -15.61 -32.78 -11.09
N GLY A 52 -15.60 -32.61 -9.77
CA GLY A 52 -16.56 -33.30 -8.90
C GLY A 52 -16.76 -32.75 -7.49
N SER A 53 -16.74 -31.43 -7.24
CA SER A 53 -17.40 -30.87 -6.04
C SER A 53 -17.47 -29.33 -6.05
N PRO A 54 -18.50 -28.69 -5.46
CA PRO A 54 -18.97 -27.39 -5.89
C PRO A 54 -18.07 -26.25 -5.38
N THR A 55 -17.45 -25.55 -6.33
CA THR A 55 -16.78 -24.25 -6.17
C THR A 55 -17.66 -23.20 -5.46
N SER A 56 -18.99 -23.39 -5.42
CA SER A 56 -19.96 -22.57 -4.67
C SER A 56 -19.76 -22.56 -3.15
N GLY A 57 -19.27 -23.64 -2.53
CA GLY A 57 -19.02 -23.68 -1.08
C GLY A 57 -17.84 -22.81 -0.66
N SER A 58 -16.78 -22.82 -1.46
CA SER A 58 -15.57 -22.00 -1.25
C SER A 58 -15.84 -20.51 -1.48
N SER A 59 -16.66 -20.16 -2.48
CA SER A 59 -17.04 -18.78 -2.78
C SER A 59 -17.81 -18.11 -1.63
N ARG A 60 -18.75 -18.83 -0.99
CA ARG A 60 -19.47 -18.33 0.19
C ARG A 60 -18.56 -18.16 1.41
N SER A 61 -17.63 -19.11 1.64
CA SER A 61 -16.66 -19.04 2.73
C SER A 61 -15.75 -17.80 2.62
N TRP A 62 -15.32 -17.45 1.41
CA TRP A 62 -14.48 -16.26 1.18
C TRP A 62 -15.22 -14.95 1.37
N LYS A 63 -16.42 -14.82 0.82
CA LYS A 63 -17.24 -13.62 1.04
C LYS A 63 -17.56 -13.43 2.52
N SER A 64 -17.82 -14.51 3.26
CA SER A 64 -18.00 -14.45 4.71
C SER A 64 -16.76 -13.90 5.42
N MET A 65 -15.57 -14.43 5.08
CA MET A 65 -14.31 -13.96 5.66
C MET A 65 -14.00 -12.51 5.29
N GLU A 66 -14.35 -12.09 4.07
CA GLU A 66 -14.21 -10.70 3.63
C GLU A 66 -15.06 -9.75 4.49
N ILE A 67 -16.32 -10.11 4.74
CA ILE A 67 -17.24 -9.36 5.59
C ILE A 67 -16.72 -9.29 7.03
N GLU A 68 -16.23 -10.40 7.57
CA GLU A 68 -15.64 -10.45 8.92
C GLU A 68 -14.40 -9.55 9.04
N ILE A 69 -13.49 -9.58 8.06
CA ILE A 69 -12.31 -8.70 8.05
C ILE A 69 -12.72 -7.22 7.96
N GLN A 70 -13.70 -6.90 7.09
CA GLN A 70 -14.22 -5.54 7.00
C GLN A 70 -14.82 -5.07 8.33
N SER A 71 -15.59 -5.91 9.01
CA SER A 71 -16.16 -5.59 10.32
C SER A 71 -15.07 -5.40 11.39
N LEU A 72 -14.00 -6.19 11.37
CA LEU A 72 -12.88 -6.00 12.30
C LEU A 72 -12.11 -4.70 12.02
N LEU A 73 -11.90 -4.35 10.75
CA LEU A 73 -11.27 -3.07 10.37
C LEU A 73 -12.13 -1.88 10.81
N GLU A 74 -13.44 -1.95 10.62
CA GLU A 74 -14.39 -0.91 11.06
C GLU A 74 -14.34 -0.73 12.60
N LYS A 75 -14.37 -1.84 13.35
CA LYS A 75 -14.19 -1.80 14.81
C LYS A 75 -12.86 -1.18 15.22
N LEU A 76 -11.76 -1.47 14.50
CA LEU A 76 -10.45 -0.89 14.81
C LEU A 76 -10.40 0.62 14.50
N VAL A 77 -11.15 1.09 13.50
CA VAL A 77 -11.38 2.53 13.25
C VAL A 77 -12.10 3.14 14.44
N ASP A 78 -13.21 2.56 14.88
CA ASP A 78 -14.01 3.07 16.00
C ASP A 78 -13.21 3.18 17.30
N VAL A 79 -12.40 2.15 17.60
CA VAL A 79 -11.50 2.12 18.76
C VAL A 79 -10.41 3.19 18.63
N ASN A 80 -9.81 3.37 17.45
CA ASN A 80 -8.84 4.44 17.21
C ASN A 80 -9.44 5.84 17.36
N ASP A 81 -10.69 6.03 16.93
CA ASP A 81 -11.41 7.28 17.10
C ASP A 81 -11.77 7.55 18.56
N ALA A 82 -12.17 6.50 19.30
CA ALA A 82 -12.37 6.59 20.75
C ALA A 82 -11.06 6.94 21.48
N MET A 83 -9.95 6.31 21.10
CA MET A 83 -8.62 6.67 21.61
C MET A 83 -8.31 8.14 21.30
N SER A 84 -8.55 8.58 20.07
CA SER A 84 -8.32 9.97 19.66
C SER A 84 -9.09 10.97 20.52
N ARG A 85 -10.35 10.65 20.87
CA ARG A 85 -11.17 11.46 21.78
C ARG A 85 -10.59 11.48 23.20
N CYS A 86 -10.19 10.34 23.75
CA CYS A 86 -9.55 10.25 25.06
C CYS A 86 -8.24 11.04 25.13
N ALA A 87 -7.41 10.98 24.07
CA ALA A 87 -6.16 11.71 23.97
C ALA A 87 -6.36 13.23 23.86
N ALA A 88 -7.47 13.69 23.29
CA ALA A 88 -7.81 15.11 23.18
C ALA A 88 -8.35 15.70 24.50
N SER A 89 -8.96 14.87 25.34
CA SER A 89 -9.51 15.30 26.64
C SER A 89 -8.48 15.38 27.77
N VAL A 90 -7.33 14.72 27.63
CA VAL A 90 -6.19 14.81 28.55
C VAL A 90 -5.18 15.79 27.97
N ALA A 91 -4.42 16.51 28.82
CA ALA A 91 -3.29 17.32 28.34
C ALA A 91 -2.39 16.47 27.43
N PRO A 92 -2.21 16.83 26.13
CA PRO A 92 -1.52 15.97 25.18
C PRO A 92 -0.08 15.72 25.63
N THR A 93 0.22 14.48 26.01
CA THR A 93 1.60 14.06 26.27
C THR A 93 2.20 13.52 24.97
N THR A 94 3.49 13.77 24.75
CA THR A 94 4.23 13.25 23.60
C THR A 94 4.13 11.72 23.49
N SER A 95 4.05 11.01 24.62
CA SER A 95 3.94 9.55 24.65
C SER A 95 2.56 9.04 24.20
N VAL A 96 1.46 9.70 24.60
CA VAL A 96 0.10 9.34 24.18
C VAL A 96 -0.09 9.62 22.69
N THR A 97 0.38 10.77 22.22
CA THR A 97 0.29 11.15 20.80
C THR A 97 1.09 10.22 19.88
N GLN A 98 2.31 9.82 20.28
CA GLN A 98 3.11 8.83 19.55
C GLN A 98 2.45 7.45 19.51
N LYS A 99 1.89 6.99 20.64
CA LYS A 99 1.16 5.70 20.69
C LYS A 99 -0.09 5.73 19.80
N LEU A 100 -0.84 6.82 19.79
CA LEU A 100 -2.00 6.99 18.90
C LEU A 100 -1.60 6.96 17.43
N ALA A 101 -0.52 7.66 17.06
CA ALA A 101 0.01 7.63 15.70
C ALA A 101 0.34 6.19 15.28
N ARG A 102 0.98 5.41 16.18
CA ARG A 102 1.28 4.01 15.90
C ARG A 102 0.03 3.15 15.66
N HIS A 103 -1.05 3.32 16.44
CA HIS A 103 -2.28 2.56 16.19
C HIS A 103 -2.95 2.93 14.86
N ARG A 104 -2.83 4.19 14.42
CA ARG A 104 -3.28 4.61 13.08
C ARG A 104 -2.44 4.00 11.96
N ASP A 105 -1.12 3.92 12.15
CA ASP A 105 -0.21 3.28 11.18
C ASP A 105 -0.54 1.78 11.05
N ILE A 106 -0.74 1.08 12.16
CA ILE A 106 -1.11 -0.35 12.16
C ILE A 106 -2.45 -0.57 11.44
N LEU A 107 -3.47 0.24 11.74
CA LEU A 107 -4.76 0.19 11.05
C LEU A 107 -4.59 0.40 9.54
N HIS A 108 -3.73 1.35 9.15
CA HIS A 108 -3.43 1.62 7.75
C HIS A 108 -2.76 0.43 7.06
N GLU A 109 -1.76 -0.19 7.71
CA GLU A 109 -1.07 -1.39 7.23
C GLU A 109 -2.07 -2.54 6.98
N PHE A 110 -2.93 -2.87 7.96
CA PHE A 110 -3.95 -3.91 7.78
C PHE A 110 -4.94 -3.61 6.66
N THR A 111 -5.35 -2.34 6.54
CA THR A 111 -6.26 -1.91 5.46
C THR A 111 -5.61 -2.08 4.09
N GLN A 112 -4.34 -1.71 3.95
CA GLN A 112 -3.59 -1.89 2.71
C GLN A 112 -3.39 -3.38 2.38
N GLU A 113 -3.00 -4.18 3.37
CA GLU A 113 -2.80 -5.61 3.19
C GLU A 113 -4.09 -6.30 2.73
N PHE A 114 -5.21 -5.99 3.38
CA PHE A 114 -6.52 -6.52 2.98
C PHE A 114 -6.85 -6.20 1.52
N ARG A 115 -6.67 -4.94 1.10
CA ARG A 115 -6.89 -4.53 -0.31
C ARG A 115 -5.97 -5.28 -1.26
N ARG A 116 -4.70 -5.44 -0.91
CA ARG A 116 -3.72 -6.17 -1.71
C ARG A 116 -4.12 -7.63 -1.89
N ILE A 117 -4.47 -8.32 -0.81
CA ILE A 117 -4.87 -9.74 -0.85
C ILE A 117 -6.18 -9.88 -1.66
N LYS A 118 -7.17 -9.02 -1.41
CA LYS A 118 -8.44 -9.02 -2.14
C LYS A 118 -8.23 -8.78 -3.64
N GLY A 119 -7.41 -7.80 -4.02
CA GLY A 119 -7.10 -7.50 -5.41
C GLY A 119 -6.42 -8.67 -6.12
N ASN A 120 -5.43 -9.28 -5.47
CA ASN A 120 -4.76 -10.49 -5.99
C ASN A 120 -5.77 -11.63 -6.22
N MET A 121 -6.66 -11.87 -5.25
CA MET A 121 -7.65 -12.93 -5.38
C MET A 121 -8.68 -12.66 -6.48
N ASN A 122 -9.09 -11.41 -6.67
CA ASN A 122 -9.99 -11.03 -7.77
C ASN A 122 -9.31 -11.25 -9.14
N SER A 123 -8.07 -10.79 -9.29
CA SER A 123 -7.28 -11.01 -10.51
C SER A 123 -7.12 -12.50 -10.84
N MET A 124 -6.85 -13.34 -9.83
CA MET A 124 -6.77 -14.79 -10.00
C MET A 124 -8.09 -15.43 -10.40
N ARG A 125 -9.20 -14.94 -9.86
CA ARG A 125 -10.55 -15.42 -10.20
C ARG A 125 -10.88 -15.08 -11.65
N GLU A 126 -10.66 -13.85 -12.06
CA GLU A 126 -10.86 -13.40 -13.45
C GLU A 126 -10.03 -14.25 -14.42
N HIS A 127 -8.77 -14.52 -14.09
CA HIS A 127 -7.91 -15.39 -14.89
C HIS A 127 -8.47 -16.82 -15.03
N ALA A 128 -9.00 -17.40 -13.95
CA ALA A 128 -9.60 -18.74 -14.01
C ALA A 128 -10.91 -18.76 -14.81
N GLU A 129 -11.74 -17.72 -14.72
CA GLU A 129 -12.98 -17.61 -15.50
C GLU A 129 -12.68 -17.49 -16.99
N LEU A 130 -11.66 -16.72 -17.37
CA LEU A 130 -11.19 -16.64 -18.76
C LEU A 130 -10.70 -18.00 -19.26
N LEU A 131 -9.90 -18.74 -18.49
CA LEU A 131 -9.42 -20.07 -18.87
C LEU A 131 -10.55 -21.11 -18.97
N SER A 132 -11.56 -21.03 -18.11
CA SER A 132 -12.75 -21.88 -18.19
C SER A 132 -13.52 -21.59 -19.48
N SER A 133 -13.80 -20.32 -19.77
CA SER A 133 -14.49 -19.90 -21.00
C SER A 133 -13.76 -20.40 -22.26
N VAL A 134 -12.44 -20.24 -22.32
CA VAL A 134 -11.64 -20.75 -23.45
C VAL A 134 -11.70 -22.27 -23.56
N ARG A 135 -11.70 -23.00 -22.42
CA ARG A 135 -11.84 -24.46 -22.42
C ARG A 135 -13.21 -24.90 -22.93
N ASP A 136 -14.26 -24.20 -22.52
CA ASP A 136 -15.63 -24.47 -22.94
C ASP A 136 -15.76 -24.23 -24.45
N ASP A 137 -15.24 -23.11 -24.98
CA ASP A 137 -15.19 -22.80 -26.41
C ASP A 137 -14.40 -23.86 -27.22
N ILE A 138 -13.28 -24.36 -26.69
CA ILE A 138 -12.49 -25.43 -27.32
C ILE A 138 -13.26 -26.75 -27.30
N SER A 139 -13.96 -27.05 -26.22
CA SER A 139 -14.73 -28.28 -26.07
C SER A 139 -15.94 -28.27 -26.99
N GLU A 140 -16.64 -27.14 -27.09
CA GLU A 140 -17.71 -26.91 -28.05
C GLU A 140 -17.21 -27.00 -29.50
N TYR A 141 -16.06 -26.38 -29.79
CA TYR A 141 -15.40 -26.50 -31.10
C TYR A 141 -15.13 -27.97 -31.46
N LYS A 142 -14.55 -28.75 -30.54
CA LYS A 142 -14.26 -30.18 -30.76
C LYS A 142 -15.52 -31.02 -30.88
N ALA A 143 -16.56 -30.74 -30.08
CA ALA A 143 -17.84 -31.45 -30.12
C ALA A 143 -18.63 -31.18 -31.41
N SER A 144 -18.48 -29.98 -31.99
CA SER A 144 -19.17 -29.59 -33.23
C SER A 144 -18.63 -30.25 -34.50
N GLY A 145 -17.51 -30.99 -34.44
CA GLY A 145 -17.02 -31.90 -35.49
C GLY A 145 -16.56 -31.28 -36.82
N SER A 146 -16.94 -30.04 -37.15
CA SER A 146 -16.48 -29.28 -38.31
C SER A 146 -16.98 -27.84 -38.20
N MET A 147 -16.12 -26.94 -37.73
CA MET A 147 -16.36 -25.52 -37.98
C MET A 147 -16.06 -25.26 -39.45
N SER A 148 -17.08 -24.87 -40.22
CA SER A 148 -16.93 -24.42 -41.61
C SER A 148 -15.72 -23.48 -41.71
N SER A 149 -14.83 -23.67 -42.69
CA SER A 149 -13.62 -22.85 -42.87
C SER A 149 -13.89 -21.34 -42.77
N GLY A 150 -15.12 -20.89 -43.09
CA GLY A 150 -15.54 -19.50 -42.88
C GLY A 150 -15.54 -19.04 -41.41
N THR A 151 -15.99 -19.87 -40.47
CA THR A 151 -15.98 -19.55 -39.03
C THR A 151 -14.56 -19.51 -38.46
N GLN A 152 -13.66 -20.35 -38.98
CA GLN A 152 -12.24 -20.34 -38.61
C GLN A 152 -11.53 -19.07 -39.09
N LEU A 153 -11.79 -18.66 -40.34
CA LEU A 153 -11.25 -17.42 -40.90
C LEU A 153 -11.82 -16.16 -40.19
N LEU A 154 -13.09 -16.17 -39.81
CA LEU A 154 -13.69 -15.07 -39.03
C LEU A 154 -13.06 -14.97 -37.63
N ARG A 155 -12.77 -16.10 -36.99
CA ARG A 155 -12.07 -16.15 -35.70
C ARG A 155 -10.62 -15.68 -35.83
N GLU A 156 -9.91 -16.10 -36.87
CA GLU A 156 -8.54 -15.66 -37.15
C GLU A 156 -8.51 -14.14 -37.40
N ARG A 157 -9.47 -13.62 -38.16
CA ARG A 157 -9.64 -12.18 -38.35
C ARG A 157 -9.90 -11.43 -37.04
N ALA A 158 -10.72 -11.98 -36.15
CA ALA A 158 -10.98 -11.40 -34.84
C ALA A 158 -9.72 -11.42 -33.95
N ALA A 159 -8.94 -12.51 -33.98
CA ALA A 159 -7.68 -12.62 -33.26
C ALA A 159 -6.62 -11.64 -33.80
N ILE A 160 -6.53 -11.44 -35.11
CA ILE A 160 -5.66 -10.44 -35.73
C ILE A 160 -6.07 -9.03 -35.29
N HIS A 161 -7.38 -8.71 -35.30
CA HIS A 161 -7.85 -7.41 -34.81
C HIS A 161 -7.54 -7.19 -33.32
N GLY A 162 -7.68 -8.21 -32.48
CA GLY A 162 -7.28 -8.15 -31.07
C GLY A 162 -5.77 -7.92 -30.91
N SER A 163 -4.96 -8.60 -31.73
CA SER A 163 -3.50 -8.40 -31.76
C SER A 163 -3.11 -6.98 -32.18
N ILE A 164 -3.80 -6.40 -33.17
CA ILE A 164 -3.59 -5.01 -33.60
C ILE A 164 -3.90 -4.04 -32.45
N SER A 165 -5.04 -4.22 -31.76
CA SER A 165 -5.37 -3.39 -30.60
C SER A 165 -4.34 -3.51 -29.48
N HIS A 166 -3.83 -4.71 -29.22
CA HIS A 166 -2.80 -4.92 -28.20
C HIS A 166 -1.45 -4.29 -28.62
N ILE A 167 -1.11 -4.30 -29.90
CA ILE A 167 0.05 -3.59 -30.43
C ILE A 167 -0.12 -2.08 -30.22
N ASP A 168 -1.31 -1.52 -30.43
CA ASP A 168 -1.58 -0.11 -30.17
C ASP A 168 -1.41 0.25 -28.68
N ASP A 169 -1.83 -0.62 -27.76
CA ASP A 169 -1.59 -0.45 -26.32
C ASP A 169 -0.10 -0.48 -25.99
N VAL A 170 0.66 -1.41 -26.57
CA VAL A 170 2.12 -1.50 -26.39
C VAL A 170 2.81 -0.25 -26.96
N ILE A 171 2.35 0.27 -28.10
CA ILE A 171 2.83 1.54 -28.68
C ILE A 171 2.50 2.70 -27.73
N GLY A 172 1.29 2.75 -27.18
CA GLY A 172 0.88 3.76 -26.20
C GLY A 172 1.75 3.74 -24.95
N GLN A 173 2.02 2.55 -24.40
CA GLN A 173 2.92 2.37 -23.26
C GLN A 173 4.35 2.79 -23.59
N ALA A 174 4.85 2.46 -24.78
CA ALA A 174 6.17 2.87 -25.24
C ALA A 174 6.28 4.40 -25.39
N GLN A 175 5.25 5.06 -25.94
CA GLN A 175 5.19 6.51 -26.05
C GLN A 175 5.11 7.20 -24.68
N ALA A 176 4.31 6.66 -23.75
CA ALA A 176 4.25 7.15 -22.37
C ALA A 176 5.62 7.00 -21.68
N THR A 177 6.29 5.87 -21.86
CA THR A 177 7.64 5.63 -21.33
C THR A 177 8.64 6.63 -21.92
N ARG A 178 8.57 6.90 -23.23
CA ARG A 178 9.40 7.93 -23.88
C ARG A 178 9.14 9.32 -23.31
N ALA A 179 7.90 9.69 -23.04
CA ALA A 179 7.55 10.96 -22.42
C ALA A 179 8.11 11.07 -20.99
N VAL A 180 8.00 10.01 -20.20
CA VAL A 180 8.58 9.93 -18.85
C VAL A 180 10.10 10.08 -18.89
N LEU A 181 10.80 9.34 -19.76
CA LEU A 181 12.25 9.47 -19.94
C LEU A 181 12.66 10.87 -20.40
N GLY A 182 11.86 11.51 -21.26
CA GLY A 182 12.03 12.91 -21.65
C GLY A 182 11.94 13.86 -20.46
N SER A 183 10.93 13.69 -19.60
CA SER A 183 10.76 14.49 -18.38
C SER A 183 11.90 14.28 -17.38
N GLN A 184 12.33 13.03 -17.18
CA GLN A 184 13.48 12.70 -16.32
C GLN A 184 14.76 13.37 -16.82
N ARG A 185 15.01 13.36 -18.14
CA ARG A 185 16.17 14.04 -18.73
C ARG A 185 16.13 15.56 -18.49
N ALA A 186 14.96 16.19 -18.60
CA ALA A 186 14.79 17.61 -18.30
C ALA A 186 15.08 17.92 -16.82
N LEU A 187 14.58 17.08 -15.89
CA LEU A 187 14.86 17.20 -14.46
C LEU A 187 16.34 17.03 -14.14
N PHE A 188 17.04 16.07 -14.75
CA PHE A 188 18.49 15.92 -14.60
C PHE A 188 19.25 17.16 -15.11
N GLY A 189 18.79 17.77 -16.21
CA GLY A 189 19.34 19.04 -16.68
C GLY A 189 19.18 20.18 -15.67
N ASP A 190 18.01 20.30 -15.04
CA ASP A 190 17.76 21.31 -13.99
C ASP A 190 18.61 21.05 -12.73
N VAL A 191 18.73 19.79 -12.30
CA VAL A 191 19.60 19.39 -11.18
C VAL A 191 21.06 19.73 -11.50
N GLN A 192 21.54 19.43 -12.70
CA GLN A 192 22.90 19.79 -13.12
C GLN A 192 23.11 21.32 -13.09
N GLY A 193 22.12 22.10 -13.52
CA GLY A 193 22.15 23.56 -13.43
C GLY A 193 22.23 24.08 -11.99
N LYS A 194 21.42 23.52 -11.08
CA LYS A 194 21.42 23.86 -9.65
C LYS A 194 22.71 23.46 -8.95
N VAL A 195 23.26 22.29 -9.27
CA VAL A 195 24.56 21.83 -8.76
C VAL A 195 25.68 22.76 -9.22
N LYS A 196 25.65 23.19 -10.48
CA LYS A 196 26.59 24.18 -11.01
C LYS A 196 26.48 25.52 -10.25
N LEU A 197 25.26 26.02 -10.05
CA LEU A 197 25.02 27.25 -9.27
C LEU A 197 25.48 27.15 -7.81
N LEU A 198 25.33 25.98 -7.17
CA LEU A 198 25.87 25.71 -5.83
C LEU A 198 27.40 25.68 -5.86
N GLY A 199 27.99 25.07 -6.88
CA GLY A 199 29.43 25.10 -7.13
C GLY A 199 29.99 26.52 -7.24
N ASP A 200 29.25 27.42 -7.90
CA ASP A 200 29.64 28.84 -8.03
C ASP A 200 29.53 29.62 -6.70
N LYS A 201 28.65 29.20 -5.79
CA LYS A 201 28.46 29.83 -4.46
C LYS A 201 29.39 29.26 -3.37
N PHE A 202 29.90 28.05 -3.57
CA PHE A 202 30.77 27.37 -2.60
C PHE A 202 32.09 28.12 -2.29
N PRO A 203 32.77 28.78 -3.25
CA PRO A 203 33.94 29.61 -2.99
C PRO A 203 33.65 30.81 -2.09
N VAL A 204 32.45 31.41 -2.19
CA VAL A 204 32.04 32.56 -1.36
C VAL A 204 31.87 32.12 0.09
N ILE A 205 31.31 30.93 0.32
CA ILE A 205 31.19 30.34 1.66
C ILE A 205 32.58 30.00 2.23
N ARG A 206 33.50 29.48 1.41
CA ARG A 206 34.91 29.30 1.82
C ARG A 206 35.59 30.63 2.16
N GLY A 207 35.29 31.70 1.44
CA GLY A 207 35.79 33.05 1.74
C GLY A 207 35.30 33.59 3.09
N LEU A 208 34.05 33.32 3.45
CA LEU A 208 33.48 33.70 4.75
C LEU A 208 34.04 32.85 5.90
N ILE A 209 34.18 31.54 5.71
CA ILE A 209 34.77 30.62 6.70
C ILE A 209 36.27 30.93 6.92
N GLY A 210 37.00 31.27 5.85
CA GLY A 210 38.39 31.68 5.95
C GLY A 210 38.60 32.98 6.73
N ASN A 211 37.57 33.83 6.83
CA ASN A 211 37.63 35.08 7.57
C ASN A 211 37.21 34.92 9.06
N PHE A 212 36.84 33.72 9.50
CA PHE A 212 36.13 33.49 10.78
C PHE A 212 36.95 33.03 12.00
N PRO A 213 38.30 32.94 12.01
CA PRO A 213 38.95 32.87 13.33
C PRO A 213 40.22 33.68 13.54
N SER A 214 40.65 34.58 12.65
CA SER A 214 41.84 35.41 12.99
C SER A 214 41.52 36.47 14.05
N ARG A 215 40.28 36.96 14.08
CA ARG A 215 39.86 38.07 14.96
C ARG A 215 39.35 37.56 16.31
N PHE A 216 38.61 36.46 16.29
CA PHE A 216 38.04 35.83 17.47
C PHE A 216 39.11 35.18 18.37
N LEU A 217 40.11 34.55 17.75
CA LEU A 217 41.22 33.92 18.48
C LEU A 217 42.16 34.97 19.10
N LEU A 218 42.29 36.13 18.46
CA LEU A 218 43.05 37.28 18.99
C LEU A 218 42.34 37.92 20.18
N ILE A 219 41.00 38.00 20.17
CA ILE A 219 40.19 38.47 21.32
C ILE A 219 40.32 37.52 22.51
N ILE A 220 40.24 36.20 22.29
CA ILE A 220 40.40 35.20 23.35
C ILE A 220 41.81 35.28 23.96
N PHE A 221 42.85 35.41 23.13
CA PHE A 221 44.23 35.53 23.61
C PHE A 221 44.46 36.80 24.44
N PHE A 222 43.81 37.92 24.07
CA PHE A 222 43.91 39.17 24.83
C PHE A 222 43.24 39.06 26.21
N ILE A 223 42.09 38.38 26.30
CA ILE A 223 41.38 38.16 27.58
C ILE A 223 42.22 37.29 28.53
N GLN A 224 42.94 36.30 28.00
CA GLN A 224 43.71 35.34 28.79
C GLN A 224 45.07 35.88 29.28
N VAL A 225 45.62 36.91 28.63
CA VAL A 225 46.88 37.58 29.03
C VAL A 225 46.64 38.70 30.04
N THR A 226 45.41 39.22 30.14
CA THR A 226 45.08 40.38 30.99
C THR A 226 44.44 40.00 32.33
N SER A 227 44.28 38.69 32.63
CA SER A 227 43.74 38.17 33.90
C SER A 227 44.77 37.31 34.63
#